data_AF-A0A484YZH3-F1
#
_entry.id   AF-A0A484YZH3-F1
#
_cell.length_a   1.000
_cell.length_b   1.000
_cell.length_c   1.000
_cell.angle_alpha   90.00
_cell.angle_beta   90.00
_cell.angle_gamma   90.00
#
_symmetry.space_group_name_H-M   'P 1'
#
loop_
_entity.id
_entity.type
_entity.pdbx_description
1 polymer ?
#
loop_
_entity_poly.entity_id
_entity_poly.type
_entity_poly.pdbx_seq_one_letter_code
_entity_poly.pdbx_strand_id
1 'polypeptide(L)'
;MVALNLRGLVNDPSRYHVVMDELNDLEMGKILSACDLTVGTRLHSAIISMNFGTPAIAINYEHKSAGIMQQLGMPEMAVDIRHLLDGSLAGHGRRHAGTVACYQ
;
A
#
# COMPACT_ATOMS: atom_id res chain seq x y z
N MET A 1 -10.96 14.27 3.41
CA MET A 1 -9.93 13.25 3.65
C MET A 1 -9.82 12.40 2.40
N VAL A 2 -8.61 12.14 1.89
CA VAL A 2 -8.42 11.46 0.58
C VAL A 2 -9.11 10.10 0.54
N ALA A 3 -9.01 9.32 1.62
CA ALA A 3 -9.69 8.03 1.75
C ALA A 3 -11.18 8.16 1.41
N LEU A 4 -11.96 8.96 2.15
CA LEU A 4 -13.40 9.10 1.95
C LEU A 4 -13.81 9.48 0.51
N ASN A 5 -12.98 10.25 -0.20
CA ASN A 5 -13.25 10.63 -1.59
C ASN A 5 -13.13 9.43 -2.56
N LEU A 6 -12.30 8.43 -2.25
CA LEU A 6 -12.14 7.22 -3.07
C LEU A 6 -13.43 6.38 -3.15
N ARG A 7 -14.34 6.52 -2.18
CA ARG A 7 -15.62 5.78 -2.19
C ARG A 7 -16.45 6.01 -3.45
N GLY A 8 -16.35 7.19 -4.07
CA GLY A 8 -17.04 7.50 -5.33
C GLY A 8 -16.32 6.99 -6.59
N LEU A 9 -15.09 6.49 -6.45
CA LEU A 9 -14.25 6.01 -7.54
C LEU A 9 -14.10 4.47 -7.55
N VAL A 10 -14.50 3.80 -6.47
CA VAL A 10 -14.49 2.33 -6.39
C VAL A 10 -15.72 1.75 -7.09
N ASN A 11 -15.52 0.66 -7.83
CA ASN A 11 -16.61 -0.03 -8.54
C ASN A 11 -17.65 -0.64 -7.59
N ASP A 12 -17.22 -1.07 -6.40
CA ASP A 12 -18.09 -1.70 -5.40
C ASP A 12 -17.83 -1.10 -4.00
N PRO A 13 -18.69 -0.16 -3.55
CA PRO A 13 -18.57 0.46 -2.23
C PRO A 13 -18.75 -0.50 -1.05
N SER A 14 -19.32 -1.70 -1.24
CA SER A 14 -19.47 -2.68 -0.16
C SER A 14 -18.14 -3.37 0.20
N ARG A 15 -17.20 -3.38 -0.75
CA ARG A 15 -15.83 -3.90 -0.58
C ARG A 15 -14.82 -2.83 -0.19
N TYR A 16 -15.31 -1.67 0.24
CA TYR A 16 -14.51 -0.53 0.62
C TYR A 16 -14.70 -0.22 2.10
N HIS A 17 -13.60 -0.23 2.84
CA HIS A 17 -13.60 0.03 4.28
C HIS A 17 -12.56 1.10 4.61
N VAL A 18 -12.94 2.04 5.48
CA VAL A 18 -12.04 3.07 6.00
C VAL A 18 -11.92 2.88 7.50
N VAL A 19 -10.70 2.62 7.93
CA VAL A 19 -10.33 2.59 9.33
C VAL A 19 -10.00 4.01 9.75
N MET A 20 -10.73 4.54 10.74
CA MET A 20 -10.57 5.91 11.23
C MET A 20 -10.01 5.94 12.66
N ASP A 21 -9.78 4.78 13.25
CA ASP A 21 -9.28 4.61 14.61
C ASP A 21 -7.82 5.11 14.73
N GLU A 22 -7.48 5.65 15.90
CA GLU A 22 -6.10 5.93 16.25
C GLU A 22 -5.42 4.62 16.67
N LEU A 23 -4.75 3.98 15.71
CA LEU A 23 -4.04 2.73 15.91
C LEU A 23 -2.57 2.98 16.21
N ASN A 24 -2.01 2.20 17.14
CA ASN A 24 -0.55 2.12 17.28
C ASN A 24 0.07 1.19 16.23
N ASP A 25 1.40 1.18 16.14
CA ASP A 25 2.14 0.40 15.13
C ASP A 25 1.83 -1.10 15.16
N LEU A 26 1.57 -1.68 16.33
CA LEU A 26 1.23 -3.10 16.49
C LEU A 26 -0.19 -3.40 16.00
N GLU A 27 -1.15 -2.55 16.32
CA GLU A 27 -2.55 -2.69 15.88
C GLU A 27 -2.66 -2.51 14.36
N MET A 28 -1.99 -1.50 13.84
CA MET A 28 -1.91 -1.26 12.40
C MET A 28 -1.24 -2.45 11.69
N GLY A 29 -0.13 -2.95 12.22
CA GLY A 29 0.56 -4.13 11.69
C GLY A 29 -0.34 -5.37 11.63
N LYS A 30 -1.16 -5.63 12.66
CA LYS A 30 -2.13 -6.75 12.65
C LYS A 30 -3.16 -6.62 11.54
N ILE A 31 -3.71 -5.42 11.31
CA ILE A 31 -4.67 -5.21 10.21
C ILE A 31 -4.00 -5.42 8.86
N LEU A 32 -2.81 -4.87 8.67
CA LEU A 32 -2.04 -5.01 7.43
C LEU A 32 -1.67 -6.48 7.17
N SER A 33 -1.34 -7.26 8.22
CA SER A 33 -1.04 -8.70 8.12
C SER A 33 -2.19 -9.55 7.57
N ALA A 34 -3.43 -9.06 7.66
CA ALA A 34 -4.60 -9.75 7.13
C ALA A 34 -4.90 -9.42 5.66
N CYS A 35 -4.10 -8.54 5.05
CA CYS A 35 -4.24 -8.14 3.64
C CYS A 35 -3.27 -8.93 2.76
N ASP A 36 -3.65 -9.15 1.51
CA ASP A 36 -2.77 -9.80 0.53
C ASP A 36 -1.71 -8.83 -0.04
N LEU A 37 -2.00 -7.53 0.00
CA LEU A 37 -1.16 -6.46 -0.53
C LEU A 37 -1.51 -5.13 0.14
N THR A 38 -0.48 -4.38 0.53
CA THR A 38 -0.62 -2.98 0.94
C THR A 38 -0.18 -2.06 -0.20
N VAL A 39 -0.95 -1.01 -0.47
CA VAL A 39 -0.56 0.05 -1.39
C VAL A 39 -0.64 1.38 -0.65
N GLY A 40 0.50 2.06 -0.52
CA GLY A 40 0.59 3.29 0.27
C GLY A 40 1.56 4.30 -0.35
N THR A 41 1.33 5.58 -0.10
CA THR A 41 2.22 6.68 -0.51
C THR A 41 3.21 7.07 0.59
N ARG A 42 3.04 6.53 1.80
CA ARG A 42 3.95 6.74 2.94
C ARG A 42 4.83 5.53 3.17
N LEU A 43 6.10 5.83 3.42
CA LEU A 43 7.13 4.83 3.66
C LEU A 43 6.84 3.95 4.89
N HIS A 44 6.37 4.55 6.00
CA HIS A 44 6.16 3.81 7.24
C HIS A 44 5.11 2.71 7.10
N SER A 45 4.03 2.96 6.35
CA SER A 45 2.97 1.97 6.10
C SER A 45 3.49 0.77 5.29
N ALA A 46 4.43 1.01 4.37
CA ALA A 46 5.10 -0.05 3.63
C ALA A 46 6.07 -0.86 4.50
N ILE A 47 6.90 -0.19 5.32
CA ILE A 47 7.81 -0.87 6.26
C ILE A 47 7.03 -1.75 7.25
N ILE A 48 5.96 -1.21 7.85
CA ILE A 48 5.14 -1.93 8.83
C ILE A 48 4.46 -3.13 8.16
N SER A 49 3.90 -2.98 6.95
CA SER A 49 3.33 -4.12 6.22
C SER A 49 4.35 -5.23 6.00
N MET A 50 5.55 -4.89 5.50
CA MET A 50 6.58 -5.89 5.22
C MET A 50 7.09 -6.58 6.50
N ASN A 51 7.23 -5.83 7.60
CA ASN A 51 7.61 -6.40 8.90
C ASN A 51 6.57 -7.41 9.42
N PHE A 52 5.29 -7.24 9.05
CA PHE A 52 4.20 -8.14 9.42
C PHE A 52 3.89 -9.21 8.36
N GLY A 53 4.75 -9.36 7.34
CA GLY A 53 4.64 -10.39 6.32
C GLY A 53 3.72 -10.06 5.14
N THR A 54 3.22 -8.83 5.06
CA THR A 54 2.37 -8.37 3.96
C THR A 54 3.21 -7.65 2.90
N PRO A 55 3.20 -8.10 1.63
CA PRO A 55 3.83 -7.37 0.54
C PRO A 55 3.30 -5.94 0.44
N ALA A 56 4.16 -4.98 0.14
CA ALA A 56 3.76 -3.57 0.03
C ALA A 56 4.29 -2.90 -1.23
N ILE A 57 3.42 -2.18 -1.95
CA ILE A 57 3.80 -1.24 -3.01
C ILE A 57 3.87 0.15 -2.39
N ALA A 58 5.08 0.71 -2.35
CA ALA A 58 5.31 2.08 -1.96
C ALA A 58 5.25 2.98 -3.20
N ILE A 59 4.21 3.81 -3.28
CA ILE A 59 4.03 4.83 -4.31
C ILE A 59 4.88 6.05 -3.93
N ASN A 60 5.98 6.22 -4.65
CA ASN A 60 6.98 7.21 -4.27
C ASN A 60 6.82 8.50 -5.07
N TYR A 61 6.63 9.60 -4.34
CA TYR A 61 6.76 10.96 -4.88
C TYR A 61 8.16 11.56 -4.65
N GLU A 62 8.93 11.05 -3.66
CA GLU A 62 10.31 11.45 -3.38
C GLU A 62 11.26 10.23 -3.32
N HIS A 63 12.55 10.43 -3.64
CA HIS A 63 13.58 9.39 -3.82
C HIS A 63 13.91 8.53 -2.58
N LYS A 64 13.38 8.83 -1.38
CA LYS A 64 13.77 8.18 -0.12
C LYS A 64 13.28 6.73 -0.02
N SER A 65 12.06 6.46 -0.49
CA SER A 65 11.43 5.16 -0.35
C SER A 65 12.04 4.08 -1.24
N ALA A 66 12.62 4.44 -2.40
CA ALA A 66 13.36 3.52 -3.24
C ALA A 66 14.62 2.98 -2.53
N GLY A 67 15.35 3.86 -1.84
CA GLY A 67 16.52 3.48 -1.05
C GLY A 67 16.20 2.48 0.07
N ILE A 68 15.04 2.61 0.71
CA ILE A 68 14.61 1.70 1.78
C ILE A 68 14.17 0.34 1.23
N MET A 69 13.39 0.30 0.16
CA MET A 69 13.01 -0.97 -0.49
C MET A 69 14.25 -1.74 -0.95
N GLN A 70 15.30 -1.03 -1.38
CA GLN A 70 16.59 -1.62 -1.70
C GLN A 70 17.32 -2.16 -0.47
N GLN A 71 17.27 -1.46 0.68
CA GLN A 71 17.81 -1.95 1.95
C GLN A 71 17.05 -3.16 2.51
N LEU A 72 15.75 -3.27 2.21
CA LEU A 72 14.91 -4.41 2.58
C LEU A 72 14.98 -5.57 1.58
N GLY A 73 15.80 -5.45 0.52
CA GLY A 73 16.03 -6.52 -0.46
C GLY A 73 14.90 -6.72 -1.47
N MET A 74 13.96 -5.78 -1.58
CA MET A 74 12.81 -5.84 -2.49
C MET A 74 12.71 -4.60 -3.40
N PRO A 75 13.77 -4.26 -4.16
CA PRO A 75 13.80 -3.04 -4.98
C PRO A 75 12.69 -2.97 -6.04
N GLU A 76 12.20 -4.11 -6.53
CA GLU A 76 11.10 -4.23 -7.49
C GLU A 76 9.75 -3.74 -6.95
N MET A 77 9.62 -3.60 -5.62
CA MET A 77 8.40 -3.12 -4.97
C MET A 77 8.37 -1.59 -4.80
N ALA A 78 9.44 -0.89 -5.20
CA ALA A 78 9.48 0.56 -5.28
C ALA A 78 8.98 1.05 -6.64
N VAL A 79 7.82 1.71 -6.67
CA VAL A 79 7.22 2.21 -7.91
C VAL A 79 7.21 3.74 -7.90
N ASP A 80 7.85 4.34 -8.91
CA ASP A 80 7.79 5.78 -9.15
C ASP A 80 6.38 6.15 -9.62
N ILE A 81 5.83 7.25 -9.10
CA ILE A 81 4.49 7.67 -9.50
C ILE A 81 4.35 7.97 -11.00
N ARG A 82 5.41 8.34 -11.69
CA ARG A 82 5.35 8.56 -13.15
C ARG A 82 4.98 7.28 -13.90
N HIS A 83 5.33 6.11 -13.35
CA HIS A 83 4.93 4.80 -13.86
C HIS A 83 3.50 4.39 -13.43
N LEU A 84 2.88 5.08 -12.46
CA LEU A 84 1.45 4.91 -12.17
C LEU A 84 0.55 5.49 -13.26
N LEU A 85 1.02 6.54 -13.93
CA LEU A 85 0.22 7.28 -14.90
C LEU A 85 0.25 6.67 -16.31
N ASP A 86 1.16 5.74 -16.58
CA ASP A 86 1.32 5.06 -17.88
C ASP A 86 0.66 3.67 -17.96
N GLY A 87 0.08 3.18 -16.85
CA GLY A 87 -0.61 1.88 -16.79
C GLY A 87 0.30 0.67 -16.52
N SER A 88 1.60 0.85 -16.28
CA SER A 88 2.56 -0.24 -16.07
C SER A 88 2.40 -1.03 -14.76
N LEU A 89 1.63 -0.56 -13.77
CA LEU A 89 1.40 -1.31 -12.53
C LEU A 89 0.58 -2.58 -12.69
N ALA A 90 -0.10 -2.74 -13.82
CA ALA A 90 -0.89 -3.93 -14.09
C ALA A 90 -0.06 -5.24 -14.03
N GLY A 91 1.27 -5.17 -14.12
CA GLY A 91 2.17 -6.31 -14.01
C GLY A 91 2.52 -6.75 -12.58
N HIS A 92 2.52 -5.83 -11.59
CA HIS A 92 3.10 -6.10 -10.26
C HIS A 92 2.08 -6.66 -9.26
N GLY A 93 0.79 -6.34 -9.42
CA GLY A 93 -0.28 -6.80 -8.51
C GLY A 93 -0.98 -8.11 -8.89
N ARG A 94 -0.66 -8.70 -10.06
CA ARG A 94 -1.44 -9.82 -10.64
C ARG A 94 -1.27 -11.19 -9.97
N ARG A 95 -0.40 -11.33 -8.96
CA ARG A 95 -0.18 -12.60 -8.25
C ARG A 95 -0.83 -12.70 -6.86
N HIS A 96 -1.43 -11.62 -6.34
CA HIS A 96 -1.89 -11.56 -4.93
C HIS A 96 -3.24 -10.84 -4.76
N ALA A 97 -4.20 -11.05 -5.66
CA ALA A 97 -5.47 -10.32 -5.64
C ALA A 97 -6.44 -10.82 -4.55
N GLY A 98 -6.33 -10.23 -3.36
CA GLY A 98 -7.37 -10.14 -2.34
C GLY A 98 -7.26 -8.79 -1.60
N THR A 99 -8.04 -8.61 -0.53
CA THR A 99 -8.43 -7.33 0.09
C THR A 99 -7.30 -6.28 0.16
N VAL A 100 -7.53 -5.10 -0.42
CA VAL A 100 -6.62 -3.94 -0.39
C VAL A 100 -6.99 -3.06 0.80
N ALA A 101 -6.11 -2.96 1.80
CA ALA A 101 -6.22 -1.93 2.83
C ALA A 101 -5.45 -0.67 2.38
N CYS A 102 -6.16 0.43 2.18
CA CYS A 102 -5.55 1.75 2.06
C CYS A 102 -5.43 2.37 3.45
N TYR A 103 -4.20 2.52 3.93
CA TYR A 103 -3.90 3.31 5.12
C TYR A 103 -3.14 4.57 4.72
N GLN A 104 -3.50 5.72 5.31
CA GLN A 104 -2.80 6.97 5.07
C GLN A 104 -1.41 6.98 5.68
#